data_AF-A0A2D3NXA6-F1
#
_entry.id   AF-A0A2D3NXA6-F1
#
_cell.length_a   1.000
_cell.length_b   1.000
_cell.length_c   1.000
_cell.angle_alpha   90.00
_cell.angle_beta   90.00
_cell.angle_gamma   90.00
#
_symmetry.space_group_name_H-M   'P 1'
#
loop_
_entity.id
_entity.type
_entity.pdbx_description
1 polymer ?
#
loop_
_entity_poly.entity_id
_entity_poly.type
_entity_poly.pdbx_seq_one_letter_code
_entity_poly.pdbx_strand_id
1 'polypeptide(L)'
;MIKNSFKFIILTILVIIANACSSNSKSFWGFKPHFSTGTYIDAYAIIENEKINRMGIPKKDIDKMNDIINDKYGIRFIDDERIAPKDYNENYRIKFYNDFKMIVNGKEYIMPKEKIRYSAYDYDLELPIKITHTNYNEYILDIGEIEIIDTDGKIIRPRTKIPPILFKKTIYRIFVNDITGSDYDVYYRGWAEDYPKDPSTLKKMYNNLEKKFGKLKNIKK
;
A
#
# COMPACT_ATOMS: atom_id res chain seq x y z
N MET A 1 -13.60 58.62 3.22
CA MET A 1 -12.68 57.86 2.34
C MET A 1 -11.55 57.15 3.10
N ILE A 2 -11.79 56.68 4.35
CA ILE A 2 -10.74 56.12 5.25
C ILE A 2 -10.92 54.60 5.50
N LYS A 3 -12.10 54.04 5.20
CA LYS A 3 -12.40 52.60 5.45
C LYS A 3 -11.67 51.64 4.50
N ASN A 4 -11.36 52.07 3.28
CA ASN A 4 -10.67 51.25 2.29
C ASN A 4 -9.15 51.26 2.44
N SER A 5 -8.56 52.34 2.98
CA SER A 5 -7.12 52.42 3.24
C SER A 5 -6.69 51.49 4.38
N PHE A 6 -7.51 51.35 5.43
CA PHE A 6 -7.19 50.46 6.56
C PHE A 6 -7.17 48.98 6.16
N LYS A 7 -8.12 48.55 5.29
CA LYS A 7 -8.12 47.19 4.71
C LYS A 7 -6.90 46.95 3.82
N PHE A 8 -6.50 47.96 3.04
CA PHE A 8 -5.32 47.86 2.18
C PHE A 8 -4.04 47.79 3.00
N ILE A 9 -3.95 48.52 4.12
CA ILE A 9 -2.83 48.48 5.05
C ILE A 9 -2.75 47.10 5.72
N ILE A 10 -3.85 46.54 6.20
CA ILE A 10 -3.87 45.18 6.79
C ILE A 10 -3.42 44.13 5.77
N LEU A 11 -3.91 44.22 4.52
CA LEU A 11 -3.53 43.30 3.46
C LEU A 11 -2.03 43.42 3.12
N THR A 12 -1.52 44.64 3.07
CA THR A 12 -0.10 44.92 2.80
C THR A 12 0.78 44.41 3.95
N ILE A 13 0.35 44.57 5.21
CA ILE A 13 1.03 44.03 6.38
C ILE A 13 1.02 42.49 6.35
N LEU A 14 -0.09 41.85 5.97
CA LEU A 14 -0.18 40.39 5.81
C LEU A 14 0.76 39.85 4.74
N VAL A 15 0.83 40.54 3.59
CA VAL A 15 1.76 40.21 2.50
C VAL A 15 3.22 40.41 2.92
N ILE A 16 3.52 41.47 3.69
CA ILE A 16 4.88 41.72 4.20
C ILE A 16 5.26 40.71 5.28
N ILE A 17 4.36 40.33 6.20
CA ILE A 17 4.62 39.29 7.20
C ILE A 17 4.86 37.93 6.52
N ALA A 18 4.04 37.57 5.53
CA ALA A 18 4.22 36.34 4.76
C ALA A 18 5.57 36.33 4.01
N ASN A 19 6.01 37.47 3.46
CA ASN A 19 7.27 37.57 2.69
C ASN A 19 8.52 37.78 3.57
N ALA A 20 8.42 38.46 4.72
CA ALA A 20 9.51 38.67 5.67
C ALA A 20 9.78 37.42 6.53
N CYS A 21 8.78 36.56 6.74
CA CYS A 21 8.98 35.19 7.23
C CYS A 21 9.60 34.26 6.18
N SER A 22 9.81 34.72 4.94
CA SER A 22 10.38 33.93 3.84
C SER A 22 11.88 34.17 3.61
N SER A 23 12.48 35.23 4.16
CA SER A 23 13.87 35.62 3.85
C SER A 23 14.96 35.04 4.78
N ASN A 24 14.64 34.15 5.71
CA ASN A 24 15.63 33.31 6.41
C ASN A 24 15.35 31.84 6.12
N SER A 25 16.18 31.24 5.28
CA SER A 25 16.08 29.90 4.68
C SER A 25 16.18 28.73 5.68
N LYS A 26 15.21 28.63 6.58
CA LYS A 26 14.74 27.36 7.16
C LYS A 26 13.22 27.45 7.10
N SER A 27 12.64 26.73 6.14
CA SER A 27 11.23 26.64 5.73
C SER A 27 10.20 27.25 6.71
N PHE A 28 9.17 27.88 6.15
CA PHE A 28 8.01 28.51 6.80
C PHE A 28 7.27 27.65 7.88
N TRP A 29 7.70 26.39 8.09
CA TRP A 29 7.17 25.42 9.05
C TRP A 29 8.23 24.55 9.76
N GLY A 30 9.53 24.85 9.63
CA GLY A 30 10.60 24.07 10.29
C GLY A 30 10.81 22.64 9.74
N PHE A 31 10.22 22.30 8.60
CA PHE A 31 10.41 21.02 7.93
C PHE A 31 11.88 20.80 7.56
N LYS A 32 12.37 19.58 7.83
CA LYS A 32 13.68 19.10 7.41
C LYS A 32 13.51 17.82 6.57
N PRO A 33 14.11 17.77 5.37
CA PRO A 33 14.17 16.55 4.59
C PRO A 33 14.76 15.40 5.41
N HIS A 34 14.17 14.21 5.28
CA HIS A 34 14.55 13.06 6.08
C HIS A 34 14.21 11.75 5.38
N PHE A 35 14.85 10.67 5.82
CA PHE A 35 14.45 9.33 5.41
C PHE A 35 13.21 8.88 6.17
N SER A 36 12.26 8.30 5.45
CA SER A 36 11.12 7.56 5.99
C SER A 36 11.18 6.11 5.51
N THR A 37 10.89 5.17 6.39
CA THR A 37 10.84 3.73 6.07
C THR A 37 9.48 3.20 6.47
N GLY A 38 8.72 2.76 5.48
CA GLY A 38 7.44 2.07 5.67
C GLY A 38 7.58 0.58 5.43
N THR A 39 6.67 -0.19 6.04
CA THR A 39 6.52 -1.62 5.80
C THR A 39 5.08 -1.93 5.42
N TYR A 40 4.90 -2.81 4.47
CA TYR A 40 3.59 -3.32 4.03
C TYR A 40 3.73 -4.76 3.60
N ILE A 41 2.63 -5.39 3.22
CA ILE A 41 2.57 -6.79 2.83
C ILE A 41 2.13 -6.88 1.38
N ASP A 42 2.76 -7.78 0.62
CA ASP A 42 2.34 -8.14 -0.73
C ASP A 42 2.21 -9.66 -0.88
N ALA A 43 1.30 -10.09 -1.75
CA ALA A 43 1.27 -11.49 -2.16
C ALA A 43 2.57 -11.83 -2.88
N TYR A 44 3.24 -12.89 -2.45
CA TYR A 44 4.48 -13.38 -3.04
C TYR A 44 4.22 -14.55 -3.98
N ALA A 45 3.37 -15.49 -3.58
CA ALA A 45 3.09 -16.71 -4.32
C ALA A 45 1.77 -17.34 -3.89
N ILE A 46 1.25 -18.25 -4.70
CA ILE A 46 0.25 -19.22 -4.26
C ILE A 46 0.94 -20.51 -3.83
N ILE A 47 0.28 -21.28 -2.99
CA ILE A 47 0.72 -22.61 -2.56
C ILE A 47 -0.14 -23.65 -3.26
N GLU A 48 0.52 -24.48 -4.08
CA GLU A 48 -0.12 -25.57 -4.81
C GLU A 48 0.70 -26.84 -4.57
N ASN A 49 0.01 -27.93 -4.22
CA ASN A 49 0.66 -29.21 -3.90
C ASN A 49 1.80 -29.06 -2.87
N GLU A 50 1.54 -28.28 -1.81
CA GLU A 50 2.49 -27.99 -0.72
C GLU A 50 3.78 -27.25 -1.17
N LYS A 51 3.79 -26.70 -2.38
CA LYS A 51 4.94 -25.98 -2.94
C LYS A 51 4.58 -24.53 -3.26
N ILE A 52 5.56 -23.66 -3.04
CA ILE A 52 5.48 -22.25 -3.43
C ILE A 52 5.50 -22.16 -4.96
N ASN A 53 4.44 -21.60 -5.55
CA ASN A 53 4.32 -21.37 -6.97
C ASN A 53 4.20 -19.87 -7.28
N ARG A 54 5.25 -19.29 -7.86
CA ARG A 54 5.27 -17.90 -8.34
C ARG A 54 4.69 -17.71 -9.74
N MET A 55 4.21 -18.76 -10.38
CA MET A 55 3.63 -18.71 -11.74
C MET A 55 4.57 -18.04 -12.77
N GLY A 56 5.88 -18.28 -12.63
CA GLY A 56 6.90 -17.68 -13.50
C GLY A 56 7.22 -16.21 -13.22
N ILE A 57 6.61 -15.58 -12.21
CA ILE A 57 6.87 -14.18 -11.86
C ILE A 57 8.27 -14.05 -11.22
N PRO A 58 9.15 -13.20 -11.78
CA PRO A 58 10.46 -12.91 -11.18
C PRO A 58 10.32 -12.35 -9.76
N LYS A 59 11.27 -12.65 -8.86
CA LYS A 59 11.27 -12.14 -7.47
C LYS A 59 11.22 -10.60 -7.41
N LYS A 60 11.86 -9.91 -8.36
CA LYS A 60 11.88 -8.44 -8.44
C LYS A 60 10.52 -7.79 -8.76
N ASP A 61 9.59 -8.55 -9.34
CA ASP A 61 8.28 -8.03 -9.74
C ASP A 61 7.29 -8.22 -8.58
N ILE A 62 7.39 -7.34 -7.59
CA ILE A 62 6.72 -7.51 -6.29
C ILE A 62 5.20 -7.35 -6.34
N ASP A 63 4.67 -6.55 -7.28
CA ASP A 63 3.23 -6.25 -7.38
C ASP A 63 2.46 -7.27 -8.23
N LYS A 64 3.15 -7.97 -9.15
CA LYS A 64 2.48 -8.76 -10.21
C LYS A 64 1.64 -9.92 -9.67
N MET A 65 1.97 -10.47 -8.52
CA MET A 65 1.18 -11.54 -7.93
C MET A 65 -0.18 -11.03 -7.45
N ASN A 66 -0.24 -9.81 -6.88
CA ASN A 66 -1.52 -9.17 -6.51
C ASN A 66 -2.40 -8.96 -7.77
N ASP A 67 -1.80 -8.55 -8.90
CA ASP A 67 -2.53 -8.38 -10.16
C ASP A 67 -3.12 -9.71 -10.66
N ILE A 68 -2.34 -10.80 -10.63
CA ILE A 68 -2.83 -12.13 -11.02
C ILE A 68 -3.96 -12.59 -10.12
N ILE A 69 -3.85 -12.39 -8.80
CA ILE A 69 -4.91 -12.73 -7.85
C ILE A 69 -6.18 -11.93 -8.16
N ASN A 70 -6.03 -10.64 -8.42
CA ASN A 70 -7.12 -9.73 -8.79
C ASN A 70 -7.82 -10.21 -10.06
N ASP A 71 -7.09 -10.50 -11.12
CA ASP A 71 -7.67 -10.93 -12.40
C ASP A 71 -8.31 -12.32 -12.32
N LYS A 72 -7.60 -13.28 -11.72
CA LYS A 72 -7.99 -14.69 -11.68
C LYS A 72 -9.15 -14.92 -10.72
N TYR A 73 -9.09 -14.39 -9.50
CA TYR A 73 -10.06 -14.67 -8.45
C TYR A 73 -11.05 -13.53 -8.21
N GLY A 74 -10.82 -12.35 -8.79
CA GLY A 74 -11.73 -11.20 -8.66
C GLY A 74 -11.66 -10.51 -7.30
N ILE A 75 -10.56 -10.68 -6.56
CA ILE A 75 -10.34 -10.10 -5.24
C ILE A 75 -9.01 -9.35 -5.17
N ARG A 76 -8.97 -8.29 -4.38
CA ARG A 76 -7.78 -7.49 -4.16
C ARG A 76 -7.50 -7.35 -2.67
N PHE A 77 -6.26 -7.58 -2.28
CA PHE A 77 -5.77 -7.15 -0.97
C PHE A 77 -5.35 -5.69 -1.07
N ILE A 78 -5.88 -4.87 -0.17
CA ILE A 78 -5.57 -3.44 -0.12
C ILE A 78 -4.32 -3.22 0.73
N ASP A 79 -4.29 -3.92 1.84
CA ASP A 79 -3.24 -4.03 2.84
C ASP A 79 -3.42 -5.37 3.57
N ASP A 80 -2.71 -5.59 4.68
CA ASP A 80 -2.86 -6.79 5.51
C ASP A 80 -4.17 -6.85 6.30
N GLU A 81 -4.96 -5.79 6.28
CA GLU A 81 -6.17 -5.63 7.07
C GLU A 81 -7.43 -5.59 6.22
N ARG A 82 -7.34 -5.50 4.89
CA ARG A 82 -8.52 -5.33 4.04
C ARG A 82 -8.46 -6.07 2.73
N ILE A 83 -9.59 -6.67 2.38
CA ILE A 83 -9.83 -7.34 1.10
C ILE A 83 -11.05 -6.72 0.42
N ALA A 84 -10.97 -6.50 -0.89
CA ALA A 84 -12.05 -5.91 -1.68
C ALA A 84 -12.36 -6.77 -2.91
N PRO A 85 -13.57 -6.64 -3.47
CA PRO A 85 -13.83 -7.07 -4.84
C PRO A 85 -12.87 -6.37 -5.81
N LYS A 86 -12.63 -7.02 -6.94
CA LYS A 86 -11.83 -6.46 -8.04
C LYS A 86 -12.21 -5.01 -8.33
N ASP A 87 -11.16 -4.20 -8.51
CA ASP A 87 -11.23 -2.78 -8.89
C ASP A 87 -12.01 -1.88 -7.91
N TYR A 88 -12.17 -2.30 -6.64
CA TYR A 88 -13.01 -1.59 -5.66
C TYR A 88 -14.43 -1.36 -6.16
N ASN A 89 -14.96 -2.32 -6.93
CA ASN A 89 -16.29 -2.16 -7.47
C ASN A 89 -17.33 -2.21 -6.35
N GLU A 90 -17.86 -1.04 -6.00
CA GLU A 90 -18.86 -0.85 -4.96
C GLU A 90 -20.17 -1.62 -5.19
N ASN A 91 -20.39 -2.10 -6.42
CA ASN A 91 -21.55 -2.90 -6.78
C ASN A 91 -21.36 -4.40 -6.51
N TYR A 92 -20.15 -4.84 -6.13
CA TYR A 92 -19.85 -6.24 -5.89
C TYR A 92 -19.64 -6.54 -4.41
N ARG A 93 -19.97 -7.77 -4.01
CA ARG A 93 -19.75 -8.31 -2.67
C ARG A 93 -19.07 -9.67 -2.78
N ILE A 94 -18.17 -9.94 -1.84
CA ILE A 94 -17.52 -11.24 -1.67
C ILE A 94 -18.31 -12.01 -0.61
N LYS A 95 -18.76 -13.21 -0.95
CA LYS A 95 -19.23 -14.20 0.01
C LYS A 95 -18.08 -15.11 0.38
N PHE A 96 -17.80 -15.23 1.67
CA PHE A 96 -16.82 -16.15 2.22
C PHE A 96 -17.52 -17.40 2.75
N TYR A 97 -17.05 -18.58 2.36
CA TYR A 97 -17.64 -19.85 2.80
C TYR A 97 -16.87 -20.50 3.96
N ASN A 98 -15.61 -20.10 4.16
CA ASN A 98 -14.67 -20.70 5.09
C ASN A 98 -14.10 -19.67 6.06
N ASP A 99 -13.71 -20.15 7.23
CA ASP A 99 -12.85 -19.39 8.14
C ASP A 99 -11.47 -19.21 7.53
N PHE A 100 -10.86 -18.06 7.80
CA PHE A 100 -9.51 -17.79 7.33
C PHE A 100 -8.52 -18.49 8.23
N LYS A 101 -7.54 -19.18 7.63
CA LYS A 101 -6.43 -19.78 8.35
C LYS A 101 -5.16 -19.03 8.03
N MET A 102 -4.58 -18.42 9.05
CA MET A 102 -3.31 -17.73 8.98
C MET A 102 -2.23 -18.60 9.60
N ILE A 103 -1.14 -18.87 8.88
CA ILE A 103 0.01 -19.62 9.39
C ILE A 103 1.19 -18.66 9.48
N VAL A 104 1.68 -18.45 10.70
CA VAL A 104 2.85 -17.62 10.99
C VAL A 104 3.89 -18.48 11.70
N ASN A 105 5.07 -18.63 11.10
CA ASN A 105 6.17 -19.41 11.67
C ASN A 105 5.74 -20.82 12.13
N GLY A 106 4.96 -21.51 11.30
CA GLY A 106 4.45 -22.87 11.58
C GLY A 106 3.28 -22.94 12.57
N LYS A 107 2.85 -21.83 13.18
CA LYS A 107 1.69 -21.79 14.06
C LYS A 107 0.45 -21.33 13.29
N GLU A 108 -0.63 -22.10 13.41
CA GLU A 108 -1.93 -21.80 12.82
C GLU A 108 -2.78 -20.91 13.73
N TYR A 109 -3.48 -19.97 13.10
CA TYR A 109 -4.47 -19.08 13.69
C TYR A 109 -5.72 -19.08 12.83
N ILE A 110 -6.89 -19.10 13.46
CA ILE A 110 -8.17 -19.13 12.77
C ILE A 110 -8.90 -17.82 13.02
N MET A 111 -9.33 -17.17 11.94
CA MET A 111 -10.30 -16.08 11.98
C MET A 111 -11.65 -16.60 11.47
N PRO A 112 -12.69 -16.59 12.32
CA PRO A 112 -14.03 -16.93 11.90
C PRO A 112 -14.53 -16.00 10.80
N LYS A 113 -15.14 -16.54 9.74
CA LYS A 113 -15.65 -15.73 8.62
C LYS A 113 -16.71 -14.71 9.04
N GLU A 114 -17.43 -14.98 10.13
CA GLU A 114 -18.44 -14.09 10.71
C GLU A 114 -17.84 -12.79 11.26
N LYS A 115 -16.52 -12.76 11.50
CA LYS A 115 -15.80 -11.54 11.89
C LYS A 115 -15.37 -10.68 10.72
N ILE A 116 -15.50 -11.15 9.48
CA ILE A 116 -15.14 -10.39 8.28
C ILE A 116 -16.27 -9.38 8.03
N ARG A 117 -15.98 -8.08 8.21
CA ARG A 117 -16.98 -7.02 8.18
C ARG A 117 -16.85 -6.20 6.91
N TYR A 118 -17.96 -6.00 6.21
CA TYR A 118 -18.00 -5.08 5.09
C TYR A 118 -17.94 -3.62 5.58
N SER A 119 -17.01 -2.84 5.06
CA SER A 119 -16.75 -1.45 5.41
C SER A 119 -16.71 -0.60 4.15
N ALA A 120 -17.80 0.13 3.89
CA ALA A 120 -18.02 0.98 2.71
C ALA A 120 -17.96 0.25 1.34
N TYR A 121 -16.79 -0.26 0.95
CA TYR A 121 -16.45 -0.88 -0.35
C TYR A 121 -15.47 -2.05 -0.25
N ASP A 122 -14.95 -2.34 0.94
CA ASP A 122 -14.01 -3.42 1.22
C ASP A 122 -14.47 -4.23 2.45
N TYR A 123 -13.66 -5.18 2.87
CA TYR A 123 -13.90 -6.01 4.04
C TYR A 123 -12.71 -5.91 4.99
N ASP A 124 -12.98 -5.50 6.22
CA ASP A 124 -12.00 -5.48 7.30
C ASP A 124 -11.70 -6.91 7.76
N LEU A 125 -10.41 -7.21 7.85
CA LEU A 125 -9.80 -8.45 8.29
C LEU A 125 -9.11 -8.19 9.63
N GLU A 126 -9.73 -8.64 10.71
CA GLU A 126 -9.14 -8.58 12.06
C GLU A 126 -8.09 -9.69 12.25
N LEU A 127 -7.06 -9.75 11.39
CA LEU A 127 -6.07 -10.82 11.39
C LEU A 127 -5.46 -10.96 12.80
N PRO A 128 -5.34 -12.20 13.35
CA PRO A 128 -4.82 -12.40 14.69
C PRO A 128 -3.40 -11.86 14.92
N ILE A 129 -2.62 -11.74 13.85
CA ILE A 129 -1.27 -11.18 13.86
C ILE A 129 -1.14 -10.18 12.71
N LYS A 130 -0.70 -8.95 13.03
CA LYS A 130 -0.30 -7.94 12.05
C LYS A 130 1.20 -8.05 11.77
N ILE A 131 1.58 -8.66 10.64
CA ILE A 131 2.97 -9.04 10.35
C ILE A 131 3.89 -7.82 10.22
N THR A 132 3.35 -6.69 9.74
CA THR A 132 3.98 -5.37 9.72
C THR A 132 4.53 -4.93 11.09
N HIS A 133 3.90 -5.36 12.20
CA HIS A 133 4.29 -5.04 13.58
C HIS A 133 5.13 -6.13 14.28
N THR A 134 5.56 -7.15 13.55
CA THR A 134 6.36 -8.26 14.11
C THR A 134 7.75 -8.34 13.47
N ASN A 135 8.61 -9.20 14.00
CA ASN A 135 9.89 -9.57 13.36
C ASN A 135 9.75 -10.64 12.27
N TYR A 136 8.55 -11.19 12.04
CA TYR A 136 8.31 -12.14 10.96
C TYR A 136 8.28 -11.43 9.62
N ASN A 137 8.80 -12.08 8.58
CA ASN A 137 8.83 -11.53 7.22
C ASN A 137 7.72 -12.08 6.33
N GLU A 138 7.01 -13.12 6.76
CA GLU A 138 6.03 -13.79 5.91
C GLU A 138 4.97 -14.52 6.73
N TYR A 139 3.85 -14.79 6.07
CA TYR A 139 2.79 -15.65 6.56
C TYR A 139 2.03 -16.27 5.39
N ILE A 140 1.31 -17.35 5.67
CA ILE A 140 0.39 -17.96 4.71
C ILE A 140 -1.03 -17.59 5.14
N LEU A 141 -1.88 -17.24 4.17
CA LEU A 141 -3.30 -17.04 4.38
C LEU A 141 -4.09 -17.98 3.46
N ASP A 142 -4.87 -18.87 4.06
CA ASP A 142 -5.88 -19.68 3.38
C ASP A 142 -7.26 -19.04 3.63
N ILE A 143 -7.89 -18.60 2.55
CA ILE A 143 -9.21 -17.94 2.53
C ILE A 143 -10.32 -18.97 2.24
N GLY A 144 -9.97 -20.15 1.72
CA GLY A 144 -10.91 -21.15 1.27
C GLY A 144 -11.65 -20.73 0.01
N GLU A 145 -12.97 -20.86 0.02
CA GLU A 145 -13.83 -20.60 -1.14
C GLU A 145 -14.54 -19.26 -1.02
N ILE A 146 -14.65 -18.59 -2.17
CA ILE A 146 -15.39 -17.34 -2.31
C ILE A 146 -16.35 -17.39 -3.49
N GLU A 147 -17.40 -16.57 -3.44
CA GLU A 147 -18.28 -16.25 -4.57
C GLU A 147 -18.39 -14.73 -4.66
N ILE A 148 -18.39 -14.16 -5.87
CA ILE A 148 -18.61 -12.73 -6.06
C ILE A 148 -20.00 -12.53 -6.62
N ILE A 149 -20.80 -11.74 -5.92
CA ILE A 149 -22.16 -11.37 -6.31
C ILE A 149 -22.25 -9.86 -6.52
N ASP A 150 -23.28 -9.41 -7.21
CA ASP A 150 -23.68 -8.00 -7.20
C ASP A 150 -24.59 -7.66 -6.02
N THR A 151 -25.05 -6.41 -5.95
CA THR A 151 -25.96 -5.90 -4.91
C THR A 151 -27.32 -6.60 -4.88
N ASP A 152 -27.75 -7.17 -6.01
CA ASP A 152 -29.02 -7.90 -6.13
C ASP A 152 -28.85 -9.40 -5.82
N GLY A 153 -27.62 -9.83 -5.50
CA GLY A 153 -27.29 -11.21 -5.17
C GLY A 153 -27.04 -12.09 -6.39
N LYS A 154 -27.02 -11.55 -7.61
CA LYS A 154 -26.70 -12.30 -8.81
C LYS A 154 -25.20 -12.61 -8.84
N ILE A 155 -24.89 -13.84 -9.26
CA ILE A 155 -23.52 -14.34 -9.34
C ILE A 155 -22.77 -13.65 -10.48
N ILE A 156 -21.72 -12.91 -10.13
CA ILE A 156 -20.76 -12.28 -11.05
C ILE A 156 -19.57 -13.20 -11.30
N ARG A 157 -19.08 -13.88 -10.25
CA ARG A 157 -18.11 -14.98 -10.37
C ARG A 157 -18.55 -16.15 -9.49
N PRO A 158 -18.59 -17.37 -10.06
CA PRO A 158 -19.06 -18.55 -9.33
C PRO A 158 -18.13 -18.90 -8.16
N ARG A 159 -18.68 -19.66 -7.21
CA ARG A 159 -17.93 -20.21 -6.09
C ARG A 159 -16.63 -20.87 -6.55
N THR A 160 -15.49 -20.35 -6.08
CA THR A 160 -14.16 -20.77 -6.48
C THR A 160 -13.27 -20.90 -5.26
N LYS A 161 -12.50 -21.98 -5.18
CA LYS A 161 -11.47 -22.17 -4.16
C LYS A 161 -10.22 -21.34 -4.51
N ILE A 162 -9.78 -20.52 -3.57
CA ILE A 162 -8.51 -19.79 -3.67
C ILE A 162 -7.42 -20.68 -3.05
N PRO A 163 -6.31 -20.96 -3.76
CA PRO A 163 -5.16 -21.60 -3.15
C PRO A 163 -4.59 -20.74 -2.02
N PRO A 164 -4.02 -21.32 -0.94
CA PRO A 164 -3.38 -20.52 0.10
C PRO A 164 -2.31 -19.59 -0.49
N ILE A 165 -2.25 -18.36 0.02
CA ILE A 165 -1.37 -17.33 -0.50
C ILE A 165 -0.23 -17.11 0.50
N LEU A 166 1.01 -17.19 0.02
CA LEU A 166 2.18 -16.75 0.77
C LEU A 166 2.30 -15.23 0.61
N PHE A 167 2.20 -14.53 1.73
CA PHE A 167 2.40 -13.10 1.83
C PHE A 167 3.77 -12.80 2.41
N LYS A 168 4.43 -11.77 1.87
CA LYS A 168 5.73 -11.31 2.36
C LYS A 168 5.71 -9.84 2.71
N LYS A 169 6.53 -9.50 3.70
CA LYS A 169 6.83 -8.13 4.09
C LYS A 169 7.70 -7.47 3.05
N THR A 170 7.27 -6.27 2.68
CA THR A 170 7.95 -5.39 1.75
C THR A 170 8.39 -4.15 2.52
N ILE A 171 9.59 -3.65 2.22
CA ILE A 171 10.10 -2.38 2.76
C ILE A 171 10.04 -1.32 1.66
N TYR A 172 9.60 -0.13 2.03
CA TYR A 172 9.65 1.07 1.20
C TYR A 172 10.44 2.16 1.90
N ARG A 173 11.65 2.44 1.41
CA ARG A 173 12.50 3.51 1.94
C ARG A 173 12.51 4.68 0.98
N ILE A 174 12.08 5.82 1.49
CA ILE A 174 12.04 7.08 0.74
C ILE A 174 12.80 8.17 1.46
N PHE A 175 13.28 9.14 0.71
CA PHE A 175 13.76 10.42 1.22
C PHE A 175 12.74 11.48 0.89
N VAL A 176 12.12 12.07 1.91
CA VAL A 176 11.05 13.05 1.77
C VAL A 176 11.67 14.44 1.61
N ASN A 177 11.37 15.10 0.49
CA ASN A 177 11.98 16.37 0.10
C ASN A 177 11.15 17.58 0.54
N ASP A 178 9.85 17.40 0.76
CA ASP A 178 8.93 18.49 1.07
C ASP A 178 7.97 18.19 2.24
N ILE A 179 7.36 19.24 2.77
CA ILE A 179 6.47 19.14 3.93
C ILE A 179 5.20 18.32 3.66
N THR A 180 4.76 18.24 2.40
CA THR A 180 3.54 17.51 2.05
C THR A 180 3.76 16.01 1.91
N GLY A 181 5.02 15.57 1.79
CA GLY A 181 5.34 14.19 1.46
C GLY A 181 5.08 13.84 -0.01
N SER A 182 4.72 14.83 -0.84
CA SER A 182 4.42 14.64 -2.25
C SER A 182 5.66 14.68 -3.12
N ASP A 183 6.79 15.20 -2.64
CA ASP A 183 8.09 15.10 -3.32
C ASP A 183 8.98 14.16 -2.52
N TYR A 184 9.35 13.03 -3.14
CA TYR A 184 10.22 12.05 -2.52
C TYR A 184 11.02 11.25 -3.53
N ASP A 185 12.20 10.82 -3.07
CA ASP A 185 13.08 9.91 -3.76
C ASP A 185 12.95 8.51 -3.19
N VAL A 186 12.88 7.50 -4.06
CA VAL A 186 12.84 6.09 -3.65
C VAL A 186 14.25 5.54 -3.62
N TYR A 187 14.64 5.00 -2.47
CA TYR A 187 15.94 4.37 -2.24
C TYR A 187 15.84 2.85 -2.15
N TYR A 188 14.68 2.34 -1.73
CA TYR A 188 14.42 0.91 -1.74
C TYR A 188 12.93 0.63 -1.87
N ARG A 189 12.60 -0.37 -2.69
CA ARG A 189 11.29 -1.00 -2.73
C ARG A 189 11.47 -2.47 -3.06
N GLY A 190 11.25 -3.35 -2.09
CA GLY A 190 11.47 -4.78 -2.25
C GLY A 190 11.24 -5.56 -0.97
N TRP A 191 11.48 -6.87 -1.03
CA TRP A 191 11.23 -7.78 0.08
C TRP A 191 12.08 -7.43 1.31
N ALA A 192 11.51 -7.61 2.50
CA ALA A 192 12.16 -7.27 3.75
C ALA A 192 13.41 -8.12 4.00
N GLU A 193 13.41 -9.40 3.59
CA GLU A 193 14.57 -10.28 3.74
C GLU A 193 15.80 -9.86 2.91
N ASP A 194 15.59 -9.08 1.84
CA ASP A 194 16.66 -8.61 0.96
C ASP A 194 17.13 -7.19 1.34
N TYR A 195 16.50 -6.56 2.33
CA TYR A 195 16.83 -5.19 2.72
C TYR A 195 18.19 -5.13 3.43
N PRO A 196 19.09 -4.20 3.03
CA PRO A 196 20.43 -4.16 3.58
C PRO A 196 20.43 -3.81 5.07
N LYS A 197 21.32 -4.49 5.83
CA LYS A 197 21.54 -4.21 7.26
C LYS A 197 22.04 -2.79 7.50
N ASP A 198 22.78 -2.22 6.54
CA ASP A 198 23.20 -0.83 6.55
C ASP A 198 22.49 -0.06 5.40
N PRO A 199 21.39 0.65 5.70
CA PRO A 199 20.65 1.41 4.70
C PRO A 199 21.40 2.61 4.12
N SER A 200 22.53 3.03 4.70
CA SER A 200 23.35 4.13 4.16
C SER A 200 23.96 3.78 2.80
N THR A 201 24.05 2.48 2.50
CA THR A 201 24.56 1.94 1.23
C THR A 201 23.56 2.03 0.09
N LEU A 202 22.29 2.32 0.38
CA LEU A 202 21.24 2.41 -0.64
C LEU A 202 21.50 3.60 -1.56
N LYS A 203 21.35 3.35 -2.87
CA LYS A 203 21.39 4.39 -3.90
C LYS A 203 19.96 4.72 -4.31
N LYS A 204 19.72 5.99 -4.64
CA LYS A 204 18.46 6.44 -5.25
C LYS A 204 18.15 5.58 -6.48
N MET A 205 16.97 4.98 -6.48
CA MET A 205 16.45 4.19 -7.60
C MET A 205 15.80 5.12 -8.63
N TYR A 206 14.86 5.95 -8.17
CA TYR A 206 14.10 6.91 -8.97
C TYR A 206 13.43 7.94 -8.05
N ASN A 207 12.92 9.04 -8.61
CA ASN A 207 12.02 9.95 -7.90
C ASN A 207 10.54 9.70 -8.26
N ASN A 208 9.62 10.16 -7.42
CA ASN A 208 8.20 9.90 -7.63
C ASN A 208 7.63 10.50 -8.94
N LEU A 209 8.23 11.58 -9.46
CA LEU A 209 7.87 12.17 -10.76
C LEU A 209 8.29 11.26 -11.93
N GLU A 210 9.48 10.66 -11.87
CA GLU A 210 9.97 9.68 -12.84
C GLU A 210 9.09 8.43 -12.87
N LYS A 211 8.53 8.04 -11.71
CA LYS A 211 7.54 6.96 -11.65
C LYS A 211 6.23 7.37 -12.33
N LYS A 212 5.75 8.59 -12.10
CA LYS A 212 4.45 9.07 -12.61
C LYS A 212 4.47 9.41 -14.10
N PHE A 213 5.58 9.95 -14.60
CA PHE A 213 5.68 10.49 -15.96
C PHE A 213 6.75 9.82 -16.83
N GLY A 214 7.43 8.79 -16.31
CA GLY A 214 8.63 8.24 -16.93
C GLY A 214 9.84 9.15 -16.77
N LYS A 215 11.03 8.70 -17.20
CA LYS A 215 12.21 9.57 -17.27
C LYS A 215 11.91 10.71 -18.24
N LEU A 216 11.70 11.92 -17.71
CA LEU A 216 11.65 13.14 -18.51
C LEU A 216 12.99 13.28 -19.22
N LYS A 217 13.06 12.88 -20.50
CA LYS A 217 14.23 13.14 -21.33
C LYS A 217 14.40 14.66 -21.37
N ASN A 218 15.55 15.13 -20.91
CA ASN A 218 15.95 16.54 -20.93
C ASN A 218 15.50 17.20 -22.24
N ILE A 219 14.50 18.07 -22.16
CA ILE A 219 14.25 19.05 -23.22
C ILE A 219 15.46 20.00 -23.11
N LYS A 220 16.48 19.75 -23.93
CA LYS A 220 17.57 20.70 -24.11
C LYS A 220 16.92 21.99 -24.62
N LYS A 221 17.05 23.05 -23.83
CA LYS A 221 16.77 24.42 -24.26
C LYS A 221 17.64 24.79 -25.44
#